data_AF-A0A822C312-F1
#
_entry.id   AF-A0A822C312-F1
#
_cell.length_a   1.000
_cell.length_b   1.000
_cell.length_c   1.000
_cell.angle_alpha   90.00
_cell.angle_beta   90.00
_cell.angle_gamma   90.00
#
_symmetry.space_group_name_H-M   'P 1'
#
loop_
_entity.id
_entity.type
_entity.pdbx_description
1 polymer ?
#
loop_
_entity_poly.entity_id
_entity_poly.type
_entity_poly.pdbx_seq_one_letter_code
_entity_poly.pdbx_strand_id
1 'polypeptide(L)'
;MTRQLGFPTFFITLSSADLRWKEFIDTFVRHSEFAIKESYAFEQKAKLLRANPVLAARLFERRFTSLMNLFVTGGACCLGNVKDWFARIELQLRGSPHSYMPTWVEGAPKYYGP
;
A
#
# COMPACT_ATOMS: atom_id res chain seq x y z
N MET A 1 13.23 -14.61 11.55
CA MET A 1 14.02 -14.15 10.38
C MET A 1 14.44 -12.67 10.52
N THR A 2 13.57 -11.73 10.88
CA THR A 2 13.91 -10.31 11.08
C THR A 2 14.93 -9.99 12.19
N ARG A 3 15.04 -10.79 13.26
CA ARG A 3 15.99 -10.56 14.36
C ARG A 3 17.48 -10.59 13.96
N GLN A 4 17.82 -11.21 12.82
CA GLN A 4 19.23 -11.37 12.39
C GLN A 4 19.76 -10.16 11.61
N LEU A 5 18.90 -9.26 11.15
CA LEU A 5 19.26 -8.13 10.27
C LEU A 5 19.57 -6.83 11.03
N GLY A 6 19.34 -6.80 12.34
CA GLY A 6 19.43 -5.57 13.13
C GLY A 6 18.25 -4.62 12.87
N PHE A 7 18.41 -3.34 13.21
CA PHE A 7 17.38 -2.33 13.00
C PHE A 7 17.18 -2.04 11.50
N PRO A 8 15.92 -1.86 11.05
CA PRO A 8 15.66 -1.48 9.66
C PRO A 8 16.22 -0.09 9.36
N THR A 9 16.67 0.11 8.12
CA THR A 9 17.09 1.42 7.62
C THR A 9 15.90 2.35 7.44
N PHE A 10 14.83 1.83 6.86
CA PHE A 10 13.59 2.58 6.64
C PHE A 10 12.39 1.84 7.23
N PHE A 11 11.44 2.61 7.75
CA PHE A 11 10.12 2.10 8.10
C PHE A 11 9.08 2.75 7.19
N ILE A 12 8.72 2.03 6.11
CA ILE A 12 7.87 2.55 5.05
C ILE A 12 6.41 2.22 5.38
N THR A 13 5.52 3.21 5.29
CA THR A 13 4.07 3.01 5.43
C THR A 13 3.35 3.42 4.16
N LEU A 14 2.44 2.58 3.69
CA LEU A 14 1.67 2.84 2.46
C LEU A 14 0.19 2.68 2.73
N SER A 15 -0.58 3.70 2.33
CA SER A 15 -2.04 3.65 2.35
C SER A 15 -2.57 3.53 0.94
N SER A 16 -3.61 2.71 0.75
CA SER A 16 -4.25 2.55 -0.57
C SER A 16 -4.80 3.86 -1.14
N ALA A 17 -5.28 4.82 -0.33
CA ALA A 17 -5.97 6.03 -0.82
C ALA A 17 -7.10 5.75 -1.84
N ASP A 18 -7.67 4.54 -1.77
CA ASP A 18 -8.68 3.97 -2.67
C ASP A 18 -9.94 4.82 -2.88
N LEU A 19 -10.38 5.56 -1.87
CA LEU A 19 -11.55 6.46 -1.96
C LEU A 19 -11.35 7.67 -2.90
N ARG A 20 -10.10 7.97 -3.27
CA ARG A 20 -9.75 9.05 -4.20
C ARG A 20 -9.73 8.61 -5.65
N TRP A 21 -9.83 7.31 -5.91
CA TRP A 21 -9.60 6.77 -7.24
C TRP A 21 -10.92 6.57 -7.98
N LYS A 22 -11.24 7.51 -8.87
CA LYS A 22 -12.50 7.50 -9.63
C LYS A 22 -12.73 6.19 -10.39
N GLU A 23 -11.70 5.72 -11.09
CA GLU A 23 -11.69 4.45 -11.84
C GLU A 23 -12.24 3.28 -11.01
N PHE A 24 -11.84 3.21 -9.73
CA PHE A 24 -12.21 2.10 -8.87
C PHE A 24 -13.58 2.28 -8.27
N ILE A 25 -13.93 3.49 -7.82
CA ILE A 25 -15.29 3.77 -7.36
C ILE A 25 -16.30 3.48 -8.48
N ASP A 26 -16.01 3.88 -9.71
CA ASP A 26 -16.87 3.60 -10.87
C ASP A 26 -16.97 2.09 -11.17
N THR A 27 -15.87 1.34 -10.98
CA THR A 27 -15.88 -0.13 -11.10
C THR A 27 -16.75 -0.77 -10.02
N PHE A 28 -16.59 -0.36 -8.75
CA PHE A 28 -17.41 -0.88 -7.64
C PHE A 28 -18.91 -0.58 -7.86
N VAL A 29 -19.24 0.60 -8.36
CA VAL A 29 -20.63 1.00 -8.64
C VAL A 29 -21.24 0.10 -9.70
N ARG A 30 -20.52 -0.16 -10.81
CA ARG A 30 -20.98 -1.06 -11.90
C ARG A 30 -21.29 -2.48 -11.43
N HIS A 31 -20.64 -2.94 -10.35
CA HIS A 31 -20.85 -4.25 -9.76
C HIS A 31 -21.73 -4.20 -8.50
N SER A 32 -22.48 -3.12 -8.30
CA SER A 32 -23.35 -2.91 -7.14
C SER A 32 -24.73 -2.40 -7.56
N GLU A 33 -25.66 -2.32 -6.61
CA GLU A 33 -26.99 -1.74 -6.82
C GLU A 33 -27.00 -0.19 -6.74
N PHE A 34 -25.83 0.44 -6.54
CA PHE A 34 -25.76 1.90 -6.45
C PHE A 34 -25.98 2.54 -7.82
N ALA A 35 -26.76 3.63 -7.84
CA ALA A 35 -26.92 4.45 -9.02
C ALA A 35 -25.59 5.10 -9.44
N ILE A 36 -25.33 5.10 -10.75
CA ILE A 36 -24.16 5.79 -11.33
C ILE A 36 -24.35 7.30 -11.18
N LYS A 37 -23.38 7.94 -10.51
CA LYS A 37 -23.33 9.38 -10.24
C LYS A 37 -21.94 9.92 -10.59
N GLU A 38 -21.87 11.22 -10.86
CA GLU A 38 -20.59 11.91 -11.09
C GLU A 38 -19.69 11.93 -9.85
N SER A 39 -20.30 12.03 -8.66
CA SER A 39 -19.61 12.00 -7.38
C SER A 39 -20.40 11.25 -6.31
N TYR A 40 -19.67 10.76 -5.31
CA TYR A 40 -20.21 10.01 -4.17
C TYR A 40 -19.68 10.60 -2.87
N ALA A 41 -20.51 10.62 -1.84
CA ALA A 41 -20.08 11.00 -0.51
C ALA A 41 -19.05 9.99 0.05
N PHE A 42 -18.22 10.44 0.99
CA PHE A 42 -17.18 9.59 1.61
C PHE A 42 -17.74 8.27 2.15
N GLU A 43 -18.86 8.33 2.86
CA GLU A 43 -19.51 7.15 3.45
C GLU A 43 -19.99 6.14 2.40
N GLN A 44 -20.53 6.63 1.28
CA GLN A 44 -20.97 5.78 0.17
C GLN A 44 -19.79 5.04 -0.46
N LYS A 45 -18.68 5.75 -0.70
CA LYS A 45 -17.44 5.15 -1.20
C LYS A 45 -16.89 4.11 -0.24
N ALA A 46 -16.90 4.40 1.06
CA ALA A 46 -16.45 3.45 2.07
C ALA A 46 -17.36 2.21 2.15
N LYS A 47 -18.68 2.38 1.98
CA LYS A 47 -19.64 1.26 1.92
C LYS A 47 -19.40 0.39 0.68
N LEU A 48 -19.20 0.98 -0.49
CA LEU A 48 -18.87 0.28 -1.74
C LEU A 48 -17.58 -0.54 -1.61
N LEU A 49 -16.55 0.04 -1.00
CA LEU A 49 -15.25 -0.61 -0.78
C LEU A 49 -15.40 -1.82 0.15
N ARG A 50 -16.09 -1.67 1.28
CA ARG A 50 -16.35 -2.77 2.22
C ARG A 50 -17.20 -3.89 1.62
N ALA A 51 -18.11 -3.56 0.71
CA ALA A 51 -18.93 -4.55 0.02
C ALA A 51 -18.14 -5.41 -0.97
N ASN A 52 -16.94 -4.97 -1.38
CA ASN A 52 -16.14 -5.61 -2.41
C ASN A 52 -14.66 -5.78 -1.99
N PRO A 53 -14.40 -6.50 -0.88
CA PRO A 53 -13.06 -6.59 -0.28
C PRO A 53 -12.03 -7.25 -1.21
N VAL A 54 -12.44 -8.20 -2.06
CA VAL A 54 -11.56 -8.87 -3.01
C VAL A 54 -11.02 -7.90 -4.06
N LEU A 55 -11.88 -7.06 -4.62
CA LEU A 55 -11.46 -6.07 -5.59
C LEU A 55 -10.59 -5.01 -4.90
N ALA A 56 -10.94 -4.54 -3.71
CA ALA A 56 -10.09 -3.62 -2.94
C ALA A 56 -8.67 -4.19 -2.71
N ALA A 57 -8.56 -5.47 -2.33
CA ALA A 57 -7.29 -6.14 -2.12
C ALA A 57 -6.46 -6.26 -3.40
N ARG A 58 -7.06 -6.70 -4.53
CA ARG A 58 -6.37 -6.81 -5.83
C ARG A 58 -5.82 -5.48 -6.33
N LEU A 59 -6.58 -4.40 -6.10
CA LEU A 59 -6.17 -3.06 -6.51
C LEU A 59 -4.99 -2.55 -5.69
N PHE A 60 -5.03 -2.78 -4.38
CA PHE A 60 -3.91 -2.48 -3.51
C PHE A 60 -2.68 -3.29 -3.91
N GLU A 61 -2.83 -4.60 -4.09
CA GLU A 61 -1.75 -5.51 -4.50
C GLU A 61 -1.06 -5.01 -5.77
N ARG A 62 -1.83 -4.69 -6.83
CA ARG A 62 -1.26 -4.19 -8.09
C ARG A 62 -0.37 -2.97 -7.87
N ARG A 63 -0.82 -2.00 -7.06
CA ARG A 63 -0.04 -0.79 -6.79
C ARG A 63 1.13 -1.03 -5.85
N PHE A 64 0.92 -1.86 -4.84
CA PHE A 64 1.97 -2.28 -3.92
C PHE A 64 3.11 -2.93 -4.71
N THR A 65 2.81 -3.92 -5.56
CA THR A 65 3.79 -4.57 -6.43
C THR A 65 4.48 -3.60 -7.37
N SER A 66 3.75 -2.66 -8.00
CA SER A 66 4.38 -1.63 -8.82
C SER A 66 5.35 -0.76 -8.03
N LEU A 67 4.97 -0.34 -6.81
CA LEU A 67 5.84 0.45 -5.95
C LEU A 67 7.08 -0.36 -5.54
N MET A 68 6.91 -1.63 -5.17
CA MET A 68 8.03 -2.51 -4.84
C MET A 68 9.00 -2.61 -6.02
N ASN A 69 8.50 -2.91 -7.21
CA ASN A 69 9.31 -3.11 -8.40
C ASN A 69 9.98 -1.83 -8.93
N LEU A 70 9.44 -0.65 -8.62
CA LEU A 70 10.00 0.62 -9.09
C LEU A 70 10.93 1.27 -8.06
N PHE A 71 10.52 1.29 -6.79
CA PHE A 71 11.20 2.06 -5.75
C PHE A 71 12.02 1.21 -4.78
N VAL A 72 11.57 0.00 -4.45
CA VAL A 72 12.17 -0.79 -3.36
C VAL A 72 13.16 -1.81 -3.91
N THR A 73 12.70 -2.73 -4.75
CA THR A 73 13.52 -3.81 -5.31
C THR A 73 13.88 -3.59 -6.79
N GLY A 74 13.47 -2.45 -7.34
CA GLY A 74 13.70 -2.09 -8.74
C GLY A 74 15.14 -1.73 -9.07
N GLY A 75 15.52 -1.90 -10.35
CA GLY A 75 16.84 -1.52 -10.85
C GLY A 75 17.13 -0.02 -10.86
N ALA A 76 16.13 0.83 -10.59
CA ALA A 76 16.32 2.26 -10.38
C ALA A 76 17.03 2.58 -9.05
N CYS A 77 17.18 1.60 -8.15
CA CYS A 77 17.89 1.72 -6.88
C CYS A 77 17.51 2.96 -6.07
N CYS A 78 16.22 3.35 -6.07
CA CYS A 78 15.76 4.59 -5.44
C CYS A 78 16.08 4.65 -3.93
N LEU A 79 16.12 3.50 -3.27
CA LEU A 79 16.52 3.36 -1.86
C LEU A 79 17.96 2.86 -1.68
N GLY A 80 18.73 2.66 -2.76
CA GLY A 80 20.00 1.94 -2.75
C GLY A 80 19.84 0.43 -2.92
N ASN A 81 20.85 -0.35 -2.53
CA ASN A 81 20.80 -1.81 -2.58
C ASN A 81 19.97 -2.36 -1.40
N VAL A 82 18.71 -2.70 -1.64
CA VAL A 82 17.82 -3.28 -0.62
C VAL A 82 18.22 -4.74 -0.38
N LYS A 83 18.77 -5.01 0.80
CA LYS A 83 19.20 -6.35 1.21
C LYS A 83 18.01 -7.24 1.56
N ASP A 84 17.05 -6.68 2.29
CA ASP A 84 15.85 -7.38 2.72
C ASP A 84 14.72 -6.39 3.04
N TRP A 85 13.49 -6.87 2.99
CA TRP A 85 12.29 -6.11 3.33
C TRP A 85 11.21 -7.07 3.82
N PHE A 86 10.34 -6.59 4.69
CA PHE A 86 9.18 -7.34 5.12
C PHE A 86 7.97 -6.42 5.13
N ALA A 87 6.87 -6.82 4.51
CA ALA A 87 5.63 -6.04 4.52
C ALA A 87 4.55 -6.79 5.29
N ARG A 88 3.94 -6.11 6.27
CA ARG A 88 2.70 -6.53 6.91
C ARG A 88 1.57 -5.69 6.36
N ILE A 89 0.56 -6.33 5.78
CA ILE A 89 -0.63 -5.67 5.27
C ILE A 89 -1.76 -5.86 6.28
N GLU A 90 -2.41 -4.77 6.67
CA GLU A 90 -3.56 -4.75 7.57
C GLU A 90 -4.73 -4.04 6.90
N LEU A 91 -5.95 -4.48 7.20
CA LEU A 91 -7.17 -3.83 6.74
C LEU A 91 -7.63 -2.83 7.81
N GLN A 92 -7.71 -1.56 7.45
CA GLN A 92 -8.25 -0.53 8.33
C GLN A 92 -9.78 -0.69 8.44
N LEU A 93 -10.39 -0.12 9.49
CA LEU A 93 -11.85 -0.18 9.79
C LEU A 93 -12.77 0.05 8.58
N ARG A 94 -12.33 0.86 7.61
CA ARG A 94 -13.09 1.17 6.38
C ARG A 94 -12.90 0.17 5.24
N GLY A 95 -12.14 -0.91 5.45
CA GLY A 95 -11.82 -1.94 4.45
C GLY A 95 -10.60 -1.62 3.57
N SER A 96 -9.98 -0.44 3.74
CA SER A 96 -8.79 -0.04 2.98
C SER A 96 -7.54 -0.78 3.49
N PRO A 97 -6.75 -1.41 2.61
CA PRO A 97 -5.47 -1.97 2.98
C PRO A 97 -4.43 -0.88 3.32
N HIS A 98 -3.59 -1.20 4.30
CA HIS A 98 -2.47 -0.38 4.72
C HIS A 98 -1.27 -1.29 5.01
N SER A 99 -0.08 -0.94 4.51
CA SER A 99 1.12 -1.74 4.75
C SER A 99 2.12 -1.04 5.65
N TYR A 100 2.72 -1.82 6.54
CA TYR A 100 3.88 -1.46 7.34
C TYR A 100 5.08 -2.27 6.86
N MET A 101 6.17 -1.60 6.47
CA MET A 101 7.28 -2.24 5.78
C MET A 101 8.65 -1.79 6.30
N PRO A 102 9.19 -2.47 7.33
CA PRO A 102 10.61 -2.36 7.63
C PRO A 102 11.46 -2.84 6.45
N THR A 103 12.48 -2.05 6.10
CA THR A 103 13.35 -2.25 4.92
C THR A 103 14.82 -2.04 5.32
N TRP A 104 15.70 -2.94 4.90
CA TRP A 104 17.14 -2.89 5.18
C TRP A 104 17.92 -2.61 3.91
N VAL A 105 18.72 -1.56 3.93
CA VAL A 105 19.55 -1.12 2.80
C VAL A 105 21.01 -1.33 3.15
N GLU A 106 21.75 -1.97 2.24
CA GLU A 106 23.18 -2.15 2.37
C GLU A 106 23.94 -0.82 2.20
N GLY A 107 24.97 -0.62 3.02
CA GLY A 107 25.79 0.60 2.95
C GLY A 107 25.07 1.87 3.40
N ALA A 108 23.90 1.75 4.04
CA ALA A 108 23.20 2.91 4.59
C ALA A 108 24.08 3.66 5.62
N PRO A 109 24.02 5.01 5.66
CA PRO A 109 24.76 5.80 6.62
C PRO A 109 24.48 5.36 8.05
N LYS A 110 25.53 5.20 8.86
CA LYS A 110 25.41 4.89 10.27
C LYS A 110 25.43 6.17 11.09
N TYR A 111 24.49 6.30 12.01
CA TYR A 111 24.51 7.36 13.00
C TYR A 111 25.44 6.94 14.15
N TYR A 112 26.48 7.72 14.40
CA TYR A 112 27.47 7.44 15.45
C TYR A 112 27.22 8.25 16.74
N GLY A 113 26.10 8.99 16.82
CA GLY A 113 25.84 9.94 17.90
C GLY A 113 26.42 11.34 17.60
N PRO A 114 26.07 12.34 18.42
CA PRO A 114 26.83 13.59 18.51
C PRO A 114 28.14 13.41 19.29
#